data_AF-K1PEZ6-F1
#
_entry.id   AF-K1PEZ6-F1
#
_cell.length_a   1.000
_cell.length_b   1.000
_cell.length_c   1.000
_cell.angle_alpha   90.00
_cell.angle_beta   90.00
_cell.angle_gamma   90.00
#
_symmetry.space_group_name_H-M   'P 1'
#
loop_
_entity.id
_entity.type
_entity.pdbx_description
1 polymer ?
#
loop_
_entity_poly.entity_id
_entity_poly.type
_entity_poly.pdbx_seq_one_letter_code
_entity_poly.pdbx_strand_id
1 'polypeptide(L)'
;MAKLKHNDRNDADLEGYVIHRIVGNTVYFNITAPSRGEYGLEIYANDPATEGSTLYHVAQYLVECNEDVKTVPLPKLPAGYLGAQPKFNDYGLNTLSHHIPVIHLETNTVEIQFSVAQEMRVTANLIEVESDREMPEFVFTQTKDSVVSFIVNCPSVGFYKLQLYAIPVNDPSQQLPGVYNYLINCQKKTKNAYPFPKQYAQWKEGCYMWEPLVVHKEIGKPKVNFHVKIPKAEAVAVVTDQEWTHLQSSQPGIWQGEVNLAPYYGKGVKFTVNANFGGDKTSYATLLEYSI
;
A
#
# COMPACT_ATOMS: atom_id res chain seq x y z
N MET A 1 -11.44 -14.42 18.09
CA MET A 1 -12.62 -14.25 17.19
C MET A 1 -13.65 -13.37 17.88
N ALA A 2 -14.45 -12.60 17.14
CA ALA A 2 -15.63 -11.93 17.68
C ALA A 2 -16.82 -12.09 16.74
N LYS A 3 -18.03 -12.03 17.30
CA LYS A 3 -19.31 -12.06 16.59
C LYS A 3 -20.19 -10.94 17.09
N LEU A 4 -20.91 -10.29 16.19
CA LEU A 4 -21.96 -9.34 16.52
C LEU A 4 -23.33 -10.03 16.37
N LYS A 5 -24.23 -9.80 17.32
CA LYS A 5 -25.55 -10.42 17.44
C LYS A 5 -26.64 -9.35 17.48
N HIS A 6 -27.80 -9.66 16.93
CA HIS A 6 -29.00 -8.84 17.02
C HIS A 6 -30.23 -9.76 16.98
N ASN A 7 -31.28 -9.45 17.75
CA ASN A 7 -32.45 -10.34 17.88
C ASN A 7 -33.16 -10.60 16.54
N ASP A 8 -33.22 -9.59 15.68
CA ASP A 8 -33.95 -9.65 14.41
C ASP A 8 -33.07 -9.83 13.16
N ARG A 9 -31.77 -10.14 13.30
CA ARG A 9 -30.85 -10.31 12.17
C ARG A 9 -30.07 -11.60 12.28
N ASN A 10 -29.76 -12.21 11.13
CA ASN A 10 -28.92 -13.40 11.09
C ASN A 10 -27.44 -13.03 11.27
N ASP A 11 -26.67 -13.93 11.89
CA ASP A 11 -25.23 -13.78 12.11
C ASP A 11 -24.45 -13.42 10.82
N ALA A 12 -24.84 -14.01 9.69
CA ALA A 12 -24.17 -13.80 8.40
C ALA A 12 -24.26 -12.35 7.92
N ASP A 13 -25.34 -11.65 8.27
CA ASP A 13 -25.54 -10.23 7.92
C ASP A 13 -24.72 -9.31 8.82
N LEU A 14 -24.23 -9.82 9.96
CA LEU A 14 -23.50 -9.07 10.98
C LEU A 14 -21.98 -9.29 10.93
N GLU A 15 -21.51 -10.26 10.15
CA GLU A 15 -20.09 -10.63 10.06
C GLU A 15 -19.19 -9.46 9.62
N GLY A 16 -19.65 -8.64 8.68
CA GLY A 16 -18.90 -7.48 8.16
C GLY A 16 -18.87 -6.26 9.10
N TYR A 17 -19.45 -6.35 10.29
CA TYR A 17 -19.58 -5.24 11.22
C TYR A 17 -18.70 -5.35 12.46
N VAL A 18 -17.91 -6.43 12.54
CA VAL A 18 -16.92 -6.63 13.59
C VAL A 18 -15.60 -7.06 12.98
N ILE A 19 -14.54 -6.37 13.36
CA ILE A 19 -13.17 -6.77 13.06
C ILE A 19 -12.35 -6.77 14.33
N HIS A 20 -11.30 -7.58 14.34
CA HIS A 20 -10.32 -7.55 15.41
C HIS A 20 -8.91 -7.53 14.84
N ARG A 21 -8.00 -6.94 15.60
CA ARG A 21 -6.56 -6.93 15.33
C ARG A 21 -5.80 -7.17 16.62
N ILE A 22 -4.62 -7.76 16.51
CA ILE A 22 -3.72 -7.98 17.64
C ILE A 22 -2.51 -7.05 17.47
N VAL A 23 -2.16 -6.32 18.51
CA VAL A 23 -0.94 -5.51 18.59
C VAL A 23 -0.20 -5.87 19.87
N GLY A 24 0.99 -6.46 19.72
CA GLY A 24 1.72 -7.02 20.85
C GLY A 24 0.86 -8.05 21.58
N ASN A 25 0.62 -7.82 22.87
CA ASN A 25 -0.21 -8.68 23.72
C ASN A 25 -1.65 -8.14 23.93
N THR A 26 -2.11 -7.22 23.08
CA THR A 26 -3.44 -6.60 23.19
C THR A 26 -4.25 -6.84 21.93
N VAL A 27 -5.47 -7.34 22.10
CA VAL A 27 -6.46 -7.44 21.02
C VAL A 27 -7.38 -6.22 21.05
N TYR A 28 -7.64 -5.66 19.87
CA TYR A 28 -8.57 -4.55 19.67
C TYR A 28 -9.73 -5.03 18.81
N PHE A 29 -10.95 -4.80 19.27
CA PHE A 29 -12.18 -5.05 18.52
C PHE A 29 -12.74 -3.72 18.04
N ASN A 30 -13.04 -3.63 16.74
CA ASN A 30 -13.72 -2.47 16.16
C ASN A 30 -15.10 -2.96 15.70
N ILE A 31 -16.13 -2.26 16.17
CA ILE A 31 -17.52 -2.62 15.94
C ILE A 31 -18.17 -1.43 15.24
N THR A 32 -18.85 -1.71 14.14
CA THR A 32 -19.64 -0.72 13.41
C THR A 32 -21.10 -1.13 13.51
N ALA A 33 -21.94 -0.35 14.18
CA ALA A 33 -23.36 -0.68 14.26
C ALA A 33 -24.01 -0.58 12.86
N PRO A 34 -24.75 -1.61 12.39
CA PRO A 34 -25.44 -1.56 11.10
C PRO A 34 -26.56 -0.52 11.02
N SER A 35 -27.19 -0.19 12.14
CA SER A 35 -28.27 0.77 12.29
C SER A 35 -28.38 1.20 13.76
N ARG A 36 -29.33 2.09 14.05
CA ARG A 36 -29.81 2.30 15.42
C ARG A 36 -30.30 0.98 16.02
N GLY A 37 -29.99 0.71 17.28
CA GLY A 37 -30.43 -0.50 17.99
C GLY A 37 -29.42 -1.03 19.01
N GLU A 38 -29.76 -2.18 19.58
CA GLU A 38 -28.96 -2.90 20.58
C GLU A 38 -28.32 -4.14 19.96
N TYR A 39 -27.02 -4.32 20.18
CA TYR A 39 -26.26 -5.42 19.61
C TYR A 39 -25.46 -6.15 20.69
N GLY A 40 -25.40 -7.48 20.61
CA GLY A 40 -24.53 -8.29 21.45
C GLY A 40 -23.18 -8.51 20.79
N LEU A 41 -22.08 -8.05 21.39
CA LEU A 41 -20.72 -8.42 20.98
C LEU A 41 -20.28 -9.63 21.80
N GLU A 42 -20.03 -10.75 21.14
CA GLU A 42 -19.47 -11.96 21.74
C GLU A 42 -18.01 -12.13 21.31
N ILE A 43 -17.12 -12.37 22.27
CA ILE A 43 -15.70 -12.58 22.02
C ILE A 43 -15.35 -14.01 22.41
N TYR A 44 -14.62 -14.67 21.51
CA TYR A 44 -14.16 -16.03 21.66
C TYR A 44 -12.64 -16.11 21.50
N ALA A 45 -11.98 -16.88 22.35
CA ALA A 45 -10.53 -17.13 22.30
C ALA A 45 -10.23 -18.59 22.64
N ASN A 46 -9.04 -19.06 22.28
CA ASN A 46 -8.51 -20.37 22.66
C ASN A 46 -7.17 -20.17 23.39
N ASP A 47 -6.79 -21.14 24.22
CA ASP A 47 -5.42 -21.24 24.72
C ASP A 47 -4.59 -22.12 23.77
N PRO A 48 -3.67 -21.53 22.98
CA PRO A 48 -2.85 -22.29 22.04
C PRO A 48 -1.89 -23.28 22.73
N ALA A 49 -1.63 -23.14 24.03
CA ALA A 49 -0.75 -24.04 24.77
C ALA A 49 -1.44 -25.35 25.21
N THR A 50 -2.76 -25.38 25.28
CA THR A 50 -3.50 -26.49 25.92
C THR A 50 -4.69 -27.01 25.10
N GLU A 51 -5.31 -26.21 24.22
CA GLU A 51 -6.67 -26.48 23.73
C GLU A 51 -6.83 -26.55 22.20
N GLY A 52 -5.73 -26.59 21.45
CA GLY A 52 -5.78 -26.75 19.99
C GLY A 52 -6.56 -25.61 19.30
N SER A 53 -7.50 -25.93 18.40
CA SER A 53 -8.27 -24.96 17.60
C SER A 53 -9.68 -24.63 18.15
N THR A 54 -10.06 -25.18 19.31
CA THR A 54 -11.39 -24.96 19.90
C THR A 54 -11.47 -23.58 20.54
N LEU A 55 -12.47 -22.78 20.16
CA LEU A 55 -12.69 -21.44 20.68
C LEU A 55 -13.73 -21.46 21.82
N TYR A 56 -13.42 -20.78 22.92
CA TYR A 56 -14.28 -20.63 24.10
C TYR A 56 -14.79 -19.20 24.20
N HIS A 57 -16.02 -19.05 24.71
CA HIS A 57 -16.60 -17.73 24.99
C HIS A 57 -15.88 -17.09 26.18
N VAL A 58 -15.26 -15.93 25.98
CA VAL A 58 -14.45 -15.25 27.01
C VAL A 58 -15.05 -13.94 27.50
N ALA A 59 -15.84 -13.26 26.67
CA ALA A 59 -16.49 -12.01 27.07
C ALA A 59 -17.71 -11.71 26.21
N GLN A 60 -18.68 -11.00 26.79
CA GLN A 60 -19.86 -10.48 26.10
C GLN A 60 -20.10 -9.03 26.50
N TYR A 61 -20.49 -8.19 25.54
CA TYR A 61 -20.84 -6.79 25.75
C TYR A 61 -22.16 -6.46 25.07
N LEU A 62 -22.93 -5.56 25.66
CA LEU A 62 -24.05 -4.89 25.01
C LEU A 62 -23.53 -3.61 24.35
N VAL A 63 -23.81 -3.45 23.06
CA VAL A 63 -23.44 -2.28 22.26
C VAL A 63 -24.73 -1.56 21.86
N GLU A 64 -24.93 -0.36 22.39
CA GLU A 64 -26.10 0.46 22.09
C GLU A 64 -25.74 1.53 21.06
N CYS A 65 -26.43 1.52 19.91
CA CYS A 65 -26.34 2.56 18.90
C CYS A 65 -27.60 3.42 18.93
N ASN A 66 -27.46 4.68 19.35
CA ASN A 66 -28.58 5.63 19.47
C ASN A 66 -28.76 6.53 18.25
N GLU A 67 -27.93 6.34 17.22
CA GLU A 67 -27.91 7.17 16.00
C GLU A 67 -28.40 6.37 14.78
N ASP A 68 -29.08 7.06 13.87
CA ASP A 68 -29.45 6.49 12.58
C ASP A 68 -28.24 6.49 11.63
N VAL A 69 -27.45 5.43 11.73
CA VAL A 69 -26.24 5.24 10.91
C VAL A 69 -26.55 4.51 9.60
N LYS A 70 -25.91 4.96 8.50
CA LYS A 70 -25.85 4.23 7.23
C LYS A 70 -24.44 3.74 7.01
N THR A 71 -24.23 2.46 7.28
CA THR A 71 -22.90 1.84 7.22
C THR A 71 -22.86 0.78 6.13
N VAL A 72 -21.72 0.66 5.47
CA VAL A 72 -21.46 -0.43 4.51
C VAL A 72 -20.74 -1.54 5.26
N PRO A 73 -21.21 -2.81 5.21
CA PRO A 73 -20.50 -3.91 5.82
C PRO A 73 -19.12 -4.09 5.18
N LEU A 74 -18.14 -4.49 5.98
CA LEU A 74 -16.84 -4.88 5.46
C LEU A 74 -16.97 -6.16 4.62
N PRO A 75 -16.15 -6.32 3.57
CA PRO A 75 -16.14 -7.55 2.79
C PRO A 75 -15.68 -8.73 3.63
N LYS A 76 -16.12 -9.93 3.24
CA LYS A 76 -15.67 -11.17 3.88
C LYS A 76 -14.20 -11.40 3.56
N LEU A 77 -13.38 -11.53 4.61
CA LEU A 77 -11.94 -11.74 4.51
C LEU A 77 -11.57 -13.00 5.31
N PRO A 78 -10.52 -13.73 4.90
CA PRO A 78 -10.01 -14.85 5.70
C PRO A 78 -9.66 -14.40 7.13
N ALA A 79 -9.82 -15.30 8.09
CA ALA A 79 -9.42 -15.05 9.47
C ALA A 79 -7.91 -14.72 9.54
N GLY A 80 -7.55 -13.66 10.27
CA GLY A 80 -6.16 -13.20 10.37
C GLY A 80 -5.61 -12.52 9.11
N TYR A 81 -6.43 -12.28 8.08
CA TYR A 81 -5.97 -11.66 6.83
C TYR A 81 -5.44 -10.24 7.05
N LEU A 82 -6.13 -9.42 7.84
CA LEU A 82 -5.79 -8.01 8.03
C LEU A 82 -4.72 -7.79 9.10
N GLY A 83 -3.87 -6.79 8.86
CA GLY A 83 -2.82 -6.39 9.80
C GLY A 83 -1.50 -7.09 9.56
N ALA A 84 -0.67 -7.10 10.61
CA ALA A 84 0.66 -7.66 10.60
C ALA A 84 0.62 -9.18 10.32
N GLN A 85 1.45 -9.61 9.38
CA GLN A 85 1.69 -11.01 9.06
C GLN A 85 2.93 -11.49 9.85
N PRO A 86 3.21 -12.81 9.95
CA PRO A 86 4.26 -13.33 10.83
C PRO A 86 5.63 -12.64 10.68
N LYS A 87 6.03 -12.32 9.45
CA LYS A 87 7.32 -11.68 9.15
C LYS A 87 7.40 -10.18 9.44
N PHE A 88 6.29 -9.53 9.78
CA PHE A 88 6.27 -8.09 10.08
C PHE A 88 7.20 -7.75 11.26
N ASN A 89 6.98 -8.43 12.39
CA ASN A 89 7.74 -8.19 13.61
C ASN A 89 9.15 -8.78 13.51
N ASP A 90 9.32 -9.96 12.91
CA ASP A 90 10.62 -10.60 12.67
C ASP A 90 11.59 -9.67 11.92
N TYR A 91 11.07 -8.89 10.97
CA TYR A 91 11.85 -7.94 10.18
C TYR A 91 11.94 -6.55 10.79
N GLY A 92 11.46 -6.36 12.02
CA GLY A 92 11.52 -5.07 12.72
C GLY A 92 10.72 -3.96 12.04
N LEU A 93 9.65 -4.31 11.32
CA LEU A 93 8.77 -3.34 10.67
C LEU A 93 7.81 -2.74 11.70
N ASN A 94 7.54 -1.44 11.58
CA ASN A 94 6.50 -0.78 12.38
C ASN A 94 5.66 0.13 11.50
N THR A 95 4.36 0.18 11.76
CA THR A 95 3.45 1.13 11.12
C THR A 95 3.70 2.53 11.69
N LEU A 96 3.81 3.55 10.85
CA LEU A 96 3.99 4.95 11.27
C LEU A 96 2.73 5.80 11.06
N SER A 97 2.00 5.59 9.96
CA SER A 97 0.81 6.41 9.65
C SER A 97 -0.54 5.74 9.95
N HIS A 98 -0.69 4.43 9.69
CA HIS A 98 -1.98 3.73 9.85
C HIS A 98 -1.80 2.43 10.64
N HIS A 99 -2.03 2.49 11.96
CA HIS A 99 -1.92 1.32 12.85
C HIS A 99 -3.16 0.39 12.79
N ILE A 100 -4.29 0.90 12.29
CA ILE A 100 -5.52 0.14 12.09
C ILE A 100 -5.52 -0.35 10.62
N PRO A 101 -5.66 -1.66 10.36
CA PRO A 101 -5.56 -2.20 9.01
C PRO A 101 -6.80 -1.97 8.16
N VAL A 102 -7.76 -1.18 8.64
CA VAL A 102 -8.93 -0.74 7.89
C VAL A 102 -8.89 0.78 7.80
N ILE A 103 -8.83 1.30 6.58
CA ILE A 103 -8.69 2.73 6.30
C ILE A 103 -9.94 3.19 5.56
N HIS A 104 -10.65 4.16 6.12
CA HIS A 104 -11.79 4.82 5.46
C HIS A 104 -11.32 6.14 4.84
N LEU A 105 -11.50 6.28 3.53
CA LEU A 105 -11.08 7.46 2.79
C LEU A 105 -12.29 8.24 2.29
N GLU A 106 -12.39 9.50 2.73
CA GLU A 106 -13.27 10.52 2.13
C GLU A 106 -12.62 11.22 0.92
N THR A 107 -11.42 10.77 0.57
CA THR A 107 -10.73 11.06 -0.69
C THR A 107 -10.40 9.75 -1.39
N ASN A 108 -9.63 9.78 -2.48
CA ASN A 108 -9.22 8.58 -3.20
C ASN A 108 -7.69 8.39 -3.23
N THR A 109 -6.97 9.02 -2.31
CA THR A 109 -5.52 8.88 -2.18
C THR A 109 -5.14 8.70 -0.72
N VAL A 110 -4.18 7.82 -0.43
CA VAL A 110 -3.59 7.66 0.90
C VAL A 110 -2.11 7.37 0.80
N GLU A 111 -1.32 7.89 1.74
CA GLU A 111 0.08 7.50 1.95
C GLU A 111 0.22 6.68 3.23
N ILE A 112 0.69 5.45 3.08
CA ILE A 112 0.94 4.52 4.18
C ILE A 112 2.46 4.43 4.40
N GLN A 113 2.91 4.68 5.62
CA GLN A 113 4.33 4.76 5.96
C GLN A 113 4.70 3.74 7.02
N PHE A 114 5.76 2.98 6.77
CA PHE A 114 6.38 2.05 7.71
C PHE A 114 7.81 2.48 8.04
N SER A 115 8.25 2.31 9.28
CA SER A 115 9.67 2.34 9.60
C SER A 115 10.29 0.97 9.35
N VAL A 116 11.51 0.96 8.80
CA VAL A 116 12.32 -0.24 8.61
C VAL A 116 13.56 -0.18 9.49
N ALA A 117 13.92 -1.30 10.11
CA ALA A 117 15.13 -1.40 10.95
C ALA A 117 16.43 -1.53 10.14
N GLN A 118 16.32 -1.92 8.87
CA GLN A 118 17.45 -2.19 7.97
C GLN A 118 17.01 -1.99 6.50
N GLU A 119 17.94 -2.12 5.55
CA GLU A 119 17.62 -2.06 4.13
C GLU A 119 16.72 -3.25 3.72
N MET A 120 15.58 -2.95 3.09
CA MET A 120 14.56 -3.92 2.69
C MET A 120 14.29 -3.83 1.19
N ARG A 121 14.00 -4.97 0.56
CA ARG A 121 13.27 -5.05 -0.70
C ARG A 121 11.78 -5.09 -0.38
N VAL A 122 11.01 -4.19 -0.99
CA VAL A 122 9.58 -4.01 -0.70
C VAL A 122 8.74 -4.02 -1.97
N THR A 123 7.53 -4.59 -1.92
CA THR A 123 6.54 -4.43 -2.98
C THR A 123 5.14 -4.42 -2.40
N ALA A 124 4.19 -3.93 -3.18
CA ALA A 124 2.79 -3.92 -2.83
C ALA A 124 1.94 -4.46 -3.98
N ASN A 125 0.78 -5.02 -3.65
CA ASN A 125 -0.28 -5.36 -4.58
C ASN A 125 -1.60 -4.73 -4.10
N LEU A 126 -2.30 -4.03 -4.99
CA LEU A 126 -3.61 -3.46 -4.72
C LEU A 126 -4.65 -4.24 -5.51
N ILE A 127 -5.70 -4.70 -4.84
CA ILE A 127 -6.71 -5.57 -5.43
C ILE A 127 -8.08 -4.96 -5.15
N GLU A 128 -8.87 -4.69 -6.20
CA GLU A 128 -10.27 -4.28 -6.05
C GLU A 128 -11.09 -5.45 -5.52
N VAL A 129 -11.85 -5.28 -4.44
CA VAL A 129 -12.57 -6.39 -3.81
C VAL A 129 -13.71 -6.91 -4.69
N GLU A 130 -14.42 -6.02 -5.39
CA GLU A 130 -15.60 -6.39 -6.17
C GLU A 130 -15.26 -7.23 -7.41
N SER A 131 -14.17 -6.87 -8.11
CA SER A 131 -13.75 -7.52 -9.35
C SER A 131 -12.58 -8.50 -9.18
N ASP A 132 -11.96 -8.53 -8.00
CA ASP A 132 -10.68 -9.21 -7.70
C ASP A 132 -9.54 -8.81 -8.65
N ARG A 133 -9.67 -7.64 -9.31
CA ARG A 133 -8.67 -7.14 -10.24
C ARG A 133 -7.45 -6.59 -9.50
N GLU A 134 -6.28 -7.12 -9.81
CA GLU A 134 -5.00 -6.55 -9.41
C GLU A 134 -4.70 -5.26 -10.18
N MET A 135 -4.20 -4.26 -9.45
CA MET A 135 -3.97 -2.90 -9.92
C MET A 135 -2.64 -2.36 -9.38
N PRO A 136 -1.51 -3.04 -9.65
CA PRO A 136 -0.20 -2.62 -9.16
C PRO A 136 0.20 -1.21 -9.61
N GLU A 137 -0.32 -0.74 -10.75
CA GLU A 137 -0.11 0.60 -11.28
C GLU A 137 -0.74 1.71 -10.43
N PHE A 138 -1.59 1.38 -9.46
CA PHE A 138 -2.20 2.34 -8.54
C PHE A 138 -1.54 2.37 -7.16
N VAL A 139 -0.35 1.76 -7.02
CA VAL A 139 0.51 1.87 -5.84
C VAL A 139 1.93 2.29 -6.22
N PHE A 140 2.39 3.40 -5.64
CA PHE A 140 3.79 3.83 -5.75
C PHE A 140 4.53 3.55 -4.46
N THR A 141 5.59 2.75 -4.55
CA THR A 141 6.46 2.41 -3.42
C THR A 141 7.72 3.27 -3.50
N GLN A 142 8.10 3.89 -2.40
CA GLN A 142 9.32 4.67 -2.31
C GLN A 142 9.89 4.63 -0.90
N THR A 143 11.19 4.82 -0.76
CA THR A 143 11.88 4.75 0.53
C THR A 143 12.73 5.98 0.73
N LYS A 144 12.55 6.66 1.85
CA LYS A 144 13.39 7.76 2.28
C LYS A 144 13.96 7.45 3.65
N ASP A 145 15.28 7.28 3.69
CA ASP A 145 16.03 6.97 4.90
C ASP A 145 15.51 5.65 5.49
N SER A 146 15.02 5.62 6.72
CA SER A 146 14.46 4.41 7.34
C SER A 146 12.93 4.32 7.22
N VAL A 147 12.32 5.03 6.28
CA VAL A 147 10.86 5.05 6.07
C VAL A 147 10.50 4.59 4.66
N VAL A 148 9.65 3.57 4.57
CA VAL A 148 9.02 3.11 3.33
C VAL A 148 7.62 3.70 3.25
N SER A 149 7.34 4.39 2.14
CA SER A 149 6.03 4.95 1.81
C SER A 149 5.37 4.16 0.68
N PHE A 150 4.08 3.87 0.84
CA PHE A 150 3.19 3.35 -0.19
C PHE A 150 2.12 4.40 -0.47
N ILE A 151 2.18 5.04 -1.63
CA ILE A 151 1.16 5.98 -2.10
C ILE A 151 0.15 5.19 -2.91
N VAL A 152 -1.11 5.16 -2.47
CA VAL A 152 -2.19 4.43 -3.09
C VAL A 152 -3.21 5.41 -3.66
N ASN A 153 -3.58 5.22 -4.93
CA ASN A 153 -4.64 5.99 -5.59
C ASN A 153 -5.79 5.06 -5.98
N CYS A 154 -6.94 5.14 -5.30
CA CYS A 154 -8.12 4.36 -5.65
C CYS A 154 -8.78 4.92 -6.92
N PRO A 155 -8.93 4.13 -8.00
CA PRO A 155 -9.52 4.60 -9.26
C PRO A 155 -11.05 4.74 -9.23
N SER A 156 -11.71 4.04 -8.32
CA SER A 156 -13.16 3.95 -8.12
C SER A 156 -13.50 4.12 -6.62
N VAL A 157 -14.79 4.31 -6.34
CA VAL A 157 -15.34 4.13 -4.98
C VAL A 157 -15.50 2.63 -4.75
N GLY A 158 -15.19 2.15 -3.55
CA GLY A 158 -15.27 0.73 -3.20
C GLY A 158 -14.18 0.28 -2.24
N PHE A 159 -14.11 -1.03 -2.03
CA PHE A 159 -13.10 -1.65 -1.18
C PHE A 159 -11.90 -2.16 -1.97
N TYR A 160 -10.72 -1.99 -1.40
CA TYR A 160 -9.46 -2.48 -1.95
C TYR A 160 -8.66 -3.21 -0.89
N LYS A 161 -8.08 -4.36 -1.24
CA LYS A 161 -7.06 -5.05 -0.44
C LYS A 161 -5.70 -4.50 -0.86
N LEU A 162 -4.92 -3.97 0.08
CA LEU A 162 -3.52 -3.63 -0.14
C LEU A 162 -2.66 -4.66 0.60
N GLN A 163 -1.94 -5.48 -0.16
CA GLN A 163 -1.03 -6.48 0.37
C GLN A 163 0.40 -5.98 0.25
N LEU A 164 1.12 -5.98 1.36
CA LEU A 164 2.49 -5.51 1.46
C LEU A 164 3.41 -6.70 1.69
N TYR A 165 4.50 -6.73 0.93
CA TYR A 165 5.51 -7.78 1.00
C TYR A 165 6.88 -7.14 1.18
N ALA A 166 7.70 -7.71 2.04
CA ALA A 166 9.02 -7.18 2.31
C ALA A 166 9.99 -8.28 2.73
N ILE A 167 11.27 -8.08 2.42
CA ILE A 167 12.35 -8.92 2.91
C ILE A 167 13.63 -8.10 3.07
N PRO A 168 14.51 -8.40 4.03
CA PRO A 168 15.84 -7.80 4.06
C PRO A 168 16.60 -7.98 2.74
N VAL A 169 17.38 -6.98 2.33
CA VAL A 169 18.21 -7.06 1.11
C VAL A 169 19.19 -8.24 1.18
N ASN A 170 19.74 -8.51 2.37
CA ASN A 170 20.72 -9.58 2.60
C ASN A 170 20.10 -10.95 2.90
N ASP A 171 18.77 -11.07 2.87
CA ASP A 171 18.12 -12.36 3.07
C ASP A 171 18.36 -13.28 1.84
N PRO A 172 18.84 -14.52 2.03
CA PRO A 172 19.12 -15.43 0.93
C PRO A 172 17.86 -15.97 0.24
N SER A 173 16.68 -15.81 0.85
CA SER A 173 15.42 -16.25 0.24
C SER A 173 15.10 -15.46 -1.02
N GLN A 174 14.60 -16.18 -2.03
CA GLN A 174 14.08 -15.58 -3.25
C GLN A 174 12.59 -15.25 -3.16
N GLN A 175 11.87 -15.80 -2.17
CA GLN A 175 10.44 -15.55 -2.02
C GLN A 175 10.21 -14.36 -1.10
N LEU A 176 9.45 -13.38 -1.59
CA LEU A 176 9.07 -12.19 -0.84
C LEU A 176 7.82 -12.49 0.02
N PRO A 177 7.93 -12.62 1.35
CA PRO A 177 6.79 -12.95 2.18
C PRO A 177 5.85 -11.74 2.35
N GLY A 178 4.57 -12.02 2.53
CA GLY A 178 3.61 -11.02 2.98
C GLY A 178 3.95 -10.56 4.40
N VAL A 179 3.95 -9.24 4.61
CA VAL A 179 4.26 -8.63 5.92
C VAL A 179 3.09 -7.86 6.49
N TYR A 180 2.20 -7.29 5.68
CA TYR A 180 1.04 -6.56 6.20
C TYR A 180 -0.06 -6.46 5.17
N ASN A 181 -1.33 -6.55 5.60
CA ASN A 181 -2.47 -6.32 4.72
C ASN A 181 -3.39 -5.22 5.26
N TYR A 182 -3.80 -4.30 4.39
CA TYR A 182 -4.83 -3.31 4.66
C TYR A 182 -6.09 -3.60 3.84
N LEU A 183 -7.23 -3.20 4.40
CA LEU A 183 -8.48 -2.98 3.67
C LEU A 183 -8.72 -1.47 3.58
N ILE A 184 -8.80 -0.94 2.37
CA ILE A 184 -9.06 0.47 2.10
C ILE A 184 -10.49 0.59 1.60
N ASN A 185 -11.31 1.38 2.28
CA ASN A 185 -12.65 1.77 1.85
C ASN A 185 -12.59 3.18 1.25
N CYS A 186 -12.53 3.27 -0.08
CA CYS A 186 -12.64 4.53 -0.79
C CYS A 186 -14.10 4.92 -0.90
N GLN A 187 -14.53 5.89 -0.09
CA GLN A 187 -15.94 6.32 -0.04
C GLN A 187 -16.23 7.43 -1.05
N LYS A 188 -15.20 8.15 -1.52
CA LYS A 188 -15.36 9.25 -2.48
C LYS A 188 -14.17 9.38 -3.42
N LYS A 189 -14.46 9.44 -4.72
CA LYS A 189 -13.49 9.85 -5.73
C LYS A 189 -13.44 11.36 -5.85
N THR A 190 -12.36 11.97 -5.36
CA THR A 190 -12.16 13.43 -5.34
C THR A 190 -11.29 13.94 -6.48
N LYS A 191 -10.41 13.09 -7.02
CA LYS A 191 -9.50 13.40 -8.12
C LYS A 191 -9.46 12.25 -9.12
N ASN A 192 -9.07 12.53 -10.36
CA ASN A 192 -8.71 11.47 -11.29
C ASN A 192 -7.50 10.70 -10.76
N ALA A 193 -7.60 9.37 -10.75
CA ALA A 193 -6.49 8.50 -10.45
C ALA A 193 -5.82 8.12 -11.77
N TYR A 194 -4.52 8.38 -11.85
CA TYR A 194 -3.69 8.03 -12.99
C TYR A 194 -2.71 6.94 -12.56
N PRO A 195 -2.35 6.01 -13.46
CA PRO A 195 -1.37 4.98 -13.15
C PRO A 195 0.00 5.63 -12.86
N PHE A 196 0.64 5.12 -11.82
CA PHE A 196 2.05 5.34 -11.56
C PHE A 196 2.92 4.64 -12.60
N PRO A 197 4.19 5.03 -12.76
CA PRO A 197 5.12 4.28 -13.58
C PRO A 197 5.28 2.84 -13.05
N LYS A 198 5.55 1.92 -13.97
CA LYS A 198 6.00 0.57 -13.61
C LYS A 198 7.32 0.67 -12.86
N GLN A 199 7.40 0.00 -11.72
CA GLN A 199 8.54 0.03 -10.80
C GLN A 199 9.34 -1.28 -10.88
N TYR A 200 10.62 -1.19 -11.26
CA TYR A 200 11.53 -2.32 -11.34
C TYR A 200 12.22 -2.59 -10.00
N ALA A 201 12.93 -3.72 -9.87
CA ALA A 201 13.48 -4.18 -8.60
C ALA A 201 14.43 -3.14 -7.97
N GLN A 202 15.36 -2.57 -8.74
CA GLN A 202 16.33 -1.59 -8.24
C GLN A 202 15.67 -0.31 -7.69
N TRP A 203 14.47 0.05 -8.17
CA TRP A 203 13.73 1.20 -7.62
C TRP A 203 13.34 0.96 -6.16
N LYS A 204 12.98 -0.28 -5.84
CA LYS A 204 12.47 -0.68 -4.52
C LYS A 204 13.58 -0.84 -3.46
N GLU A 205 14.83 -0.50 -3.81
CA GLU A 205 16.01 -0.56 -2.94
C GLU A 205 16.44 0.85 -2.50
N GLY A 206 15.56 1.57 -1.80
CA GLY A 206 15.93 2.86 -1.19
C GLY A 206 15.72 4.10 -2.08
N CYS A 207 15.10 3.98 -3.25
CA CYS A 207 14.84 5.13 -4.12
C CYS A 207 13.61 5.95 -3.66
N TYR A 208 13.63 7.25 -3.94
CA TYR A 208 12.55 8.17 -3.60
C TYR A 208 12.27 9.16 -4.73
N MET A 209 11.01 9.48 -4.99
CA MET A 209 10.60 10.45 -6.01
C MET A 209 9.95 11.67 -5.35
N TRP A 210 10.54 12.86 -5.50
CA TRP A 210 9.87 14.11 -5.15
C TRP A 210 8.93 14.55 -6.27
N GLU A 211 9.41 14.50 -7.51
CA GLU A 211 8.60 14.75 -8.71
C GLU A 211 9.29 14.18 -9.97
N PRO A 212 8.52 13.71 -10.97
CA PRO A 212 7.08 13.53 -10.98
C PRO A 212 6.67 12.13 -10.49
N LEU A 213 5.65 12.03 -9.63
CA LEU A 213 5.05 10.73 -9.33
C LEU A 213 4.25 10.16 -10.52
N VAL A 214 3.61 11.04 -11.29
CA VAL A 214 2.77 10.68 -12.43
C VAL A 214 3.09 11.60 -13.61
N VAL A 215 3.21 11.00 -14.79
CA VAL A 215 3.18 11.68 -16.08
C VAL A 215 2.07 11.04 -16.89
N HIS A 216 1.07 11.82 -17.30
CA HIS A 216 -0.08 11.33 -18.04
C HIS A 216 -0.55 12.38 -19.04
N LYS A 217 -1.08 11.95 -20.19
CA LYS A 217 -1.51 12.83 -21.29
C LYS A 217 -2.48 13.93 -20.87
N GLU A 218 -3.35 13.64 -19.90
CA GLU A 218 -4.35 14.59 -19.39
C GLU A 218 -3.78 15.63 -18.41
N ILE A 219 -2.59 15.41 -17.85
CA ILE A 219 -1.95 16.39 -16.95
C ILE A 219 -1.31 17.52 -17.76
N GLY A 220 -0.90 17.26 -19.00
CA GLY A 220 -0.50 18.29 -19.97
C GLY A 220 0.68 19.17 -19.55
N LYS A 221 1.80 18.58 -19.10
CA LYS A 221 3.03 19.33 -18.80
C LYS A 221 4.12 19.03 -19.85
N PRO A 222 4.38 19.94 -20.81
CA PRO A 222 5.34 19.69 -21.89
C PRO A 222 6.78 19.49 -21.38
N LYS A 223 7.12 20.16 -20.28
CA LYS A 223 8.41 20.07 -19.59
C LYS A 223 8.18 19.46 -18.21
N VAL A 224 8.91 18.39 -17.92
CA VAL A 224 8.74 17.61 -16.72
C VAL A 224 10.00 17.68 -15.89
N ASN A 225 9.88 18.20 -14.67
CA ASN A 225 10.98 18.25 -13.71
C ASN A 225 11.09 16.90 -13.02
N PHE A 226 12.29 16.34 -13.06
CA PHE A 226 12.68 15.22 -12.25
C PHE A 226 13.47 15.72 -11.04
N HIS A 227 13.08 15.24 -9.87
CA HIS A 227 13.82 15.36 -8.62
C HIS A 227 13.68 14.03 -7.89
N VAL A 228 14.77 13.27 -7.85
CA VAL A 228 14.76 11.85 -7.45
C VAL A 228 16.00 11.50 -6.62
N LYS A 229 15.82 10.64 -5.61
CA LYS A 229 16.91 10.01 -4.86
C LYS A 229 17.11 8.61 -5.42
N ILE A 230 18.30 8.32 -5.92
CA ILE A 230 18.73 7.01 -6.38
C ILE A 230 20.08 6.73 -5.71
N PRO A 231 20.09 6.02 -4.57
CA PRO A 231 21.31 5.75 -3.81
C PRO A 231 22.34 5.02 -4.68
N LYS A 232 23.64 5.32 -4.50
CA LYS A 232 24.77 4.63 -5.16
C LYS A 232 24.85 4.78 -6.69
N ALA A 233 23.93 5.49 -7.35
CA ALA A 233 24.05 5.76 -8.77
C ALA A 233 25.23 6.69 -9.06
N GLU A 234 25.95 6.41 -10.15
CA GLU A 234 27.02 7.26 -10.71
C GLU A 234 26.52 8.14 -11.86
N ALA A 235 25.45 7.73 -12.53
CA ALA A 235 24.77 8.52 -13.56
C ALA A 235 23.29 8.14 -13.64
N VAL A 236 22.43 9.11 -13.94
CA VAL A 236 20.99 8.89 -14.14
C VAL A 236 20.55 9.57 -15.43
N ALA A 237 19.69 8.89 -16.20
CA ALA A 237 19.15 9.41 -17.43
C ALA A 237 17.68 9.05 -17.61
N VAL A 238 16.93 10.00 -18.17
CA VAL A 238 15.60 9.75 -18.71
C VAL A 238 15.73 9.46 -20.19
N VAL A 239 15.16 8.36 -20.64
CA VAL A 239 15.29 7.87 -22.03
C VAL A 239 13.92 7.77 -22.67
N THR A 240 13.74 8.48 -23.79
CA THR A 240 12.52 8.45 -24.61
C THR A 240 12.93 8.36 -26.06
N ASP A 241 12.39 7.40 -26.82
CA ASP A 241 12.65 7.27 -28.27
C ASP A 241 14.15 7.33 -28.64
N GLN A 242 14.99 6.59 -27.91
CA GLN A 242 16.46 6.56 -28.04
C GLN A 242 17.19 7.87 -27.68
N GLU A 243 16.48 8.94 -27.33
CA GLU A 243 17.09 10.17 -26.82
C GLU A 243 17.38 10.04 -25.32
N TRP A 244 18.62 10.34 -24.94
CA TRP A 244 19.10 10.29 -23.56
C TRP A 244 19.20 11.70 -22.98
N THR A 245 18.42 11.98 -21.94
CA THR A 245 18.54 13.21 -21.16
C THR A 245 19.13 12.89 -19.79
N HIS A 246 20.41 13.21 -19.59
CA HIS A 246 21.09 12.98 -18.32
C HIS A 246 20.64 13.99 -17.26
N LEU A 247 20.33 13.48 -16.06
CA LEU A 247 20.05 14.30 -14.90
C LEU A 247 21.35 14.75 -14.24
N GLN A 248 21.32 15.92 -13.62
CA GLN A 248 22.45 16.47 -12.88
C GLN A 248 22.35 16.11 -11.40
N SER A 249 23.49 15.91 -10.75
CA SER A 249 23.54 15.66 -9.32
C SER A 249 24.23 16.82 -8.62
N SER A 250 23.54 17.47 -7.69
CA SER A 250 24.09 18.51 -6.83
C SER A 250 24.61 17.96 -5.49
N GLN A 251 24.15 16.77 -5.10
CA GLN A 251 24.50 16.08 -3.87
C GLN A 251 24.47 14.56 -4.11
N PRO A 252 25.32 13.77 -3.43
CA PRO A 252 25.39 12.33 -3.63
C PRO A 252 24.02 11.64 -3.57
N GLY A 253 23.69 10.90 -4.64
CA GLY A 253 22.45 10.14 -4.76
C GLY A 253 21.19 10.95 -5.05
N ILE A 254 21.26 12.29 -5.11
CA ILE A 254 20.14 13.16 -5.51
C ILE A 254 20.38 13.63 -6.95
N TRP A 255 19.36 13.47 -7.79
CA TRP A 255 19.40 13.75 -9.22
C TRP A 255 18.23 14.65 -9.61
N GLN A 256 18.51 15.66 -10.42
CA GLN A 256 17.56 16.66 -10.87
C GLN A 256 17.75 17.03 -12.33
N GLY A 257 16.66 17.35 -13.03
CA GLY A 257 16.72 17.88 -14.39
C GLY A 257 15.35 18.04 -15.00
N GLU A 258 15.24 18.96 -15.96
CA GLU A 258 14.03 19.14 -16.76
C GLU A 258 14.14 18.31 -18.04
N VAL A 259 13.11 17.53 -18.34
CA VAL A 259 13.03 16.71 -19.56
C VAL A 259 11.86 17.21 -20.42
N ASN A 260 12.13 17.47 -21.69
CA ASN A 260 11.10 17.89 -22.64
C ASN A 260 10.36 16.65 -23.16
N LEU A 261 9.17 16.39 -22.63
CA LEU A 261 8.32 15.28 -23.07
C LEU A 261 7.19 15.73 -24.02
N ALA A 262 7.09 17.03 -24.30
CA ALA A 262 6.07 17.61 -25.18
C ALA A 262 5.87 16.87 -26.51
N PRO A 263 6.94 16.46 -27.23
CA PRO A 263 6.79 15.78 -28.52
C PRO A 263 6.10 14.42 -28.43
N TYR A 264 6.00 13.81 -27.24
CA TYR A 264 5.54 12.43 -27.04
C TYR A 264 4.13 12.34 -26.47
N TYR A 265 3.56 13.45 -25.98
CA TYR A 265 2.22 13.50 -25.39
C TYR A 265 1.14 12.97 -26.34
N GLY A 266 0.38 11.96 -25.89
CA GLY A 266 -0.75 11.40 -26.65
C GLY A 266 -0.34 10.46 -27.78
N LYS A 267 0.95 10.11 -27.90
CA LYS A 267 1.46 9.18 -28.92
C LYS A 267 1.56 7.73 -28.42
N GLY A 268 1.28 7.47 -27.14
CA GLY A 268 1.41 6.13 -26.56
C GLY A 268 2.87 5.68 -26.42
N VAL A 269 3.78 6.64 -26.29
CA VAL A 269 5.22 6.38 -26.19
C VAL A 269 5.55 6.04 -24.75
N LYS A 270 6.54 5.17 -24.55
CA LYS A 270 7.08 4.89 -23.23
C LYS A 270 8.39 5.61 -23.04
N PHE A 271 8.65 6.04 -21.82
CA PHE A 271 9.96 6.51 -21.42
C PHE A 271 10.38 5.90 -20.10
N THR A 272 11.68 5.84 -19.88
CA THR A 272 12.26 5.19 -18.70
C THR A 272 13.16 6.13 -17.92
N VAL A 273 13.21 5.93 -16.60
CA VAL A 273 14.26 6.47 -15.74
C VAL A 273 15.26 5.36 -15.49
N ASN A 274 16.53 5.60 -15.81
CA ASN A 274 17.58 4.60 -15.77
C ASN A 274 18.76 5.11 -14.95
N ALA A 275 19.45 4.20 -14.27
CA ALA A 275 20.67 4.53 -13.51
C ALA A 275 21.82 3.58 -13.84
N ASN A 276 23.01 4.15 -13.88
CA ASN A 276 24.28 3.43 -13.86
C ASN A 276 24.80 3.40 -12.43
N PHE A 277 25.23 2.24 -11.94
CA PHE A 277 25.73 2.04 -10.58
C PHE A 277 27.23 1.73 -10.53
N GLY A 278 27.98 2.17 -11.54
CA GLY A 278 29.42 1.94 -11.69
C GLY A 278 29.78 0.69 -12.50
N GLY A 279 31.08 0.50 -12.69
CA GLY A 279 31.63 -0.54 -13.56
C GLY A 279 31.67 -0.12 -15.02
N ASP A 280 30.81 -0.70 -15.86
CA ASP A 280 30.68 -0.31 -17.27
C ASP A 280 29.82 0.95 -17.39
N LYS A 281 30.41 2.04 -17.92
CA LYS A 281 29.74 3.34 -18.12
C LYS A 281 28.57 3.29 -19.09
N THR A 282 28.41 2.21 -19.85
CA THR A 282 27.32 2.01 -20.81
C THR A 282 26.17 1.17 -20.26
N SER A 283 26.36 0.52 -19.11
CA SER A 283 25.35 -0.34 -18.49
C SER A 283 24.38 0.46 -17.62
N TYR A 284 23.10 0.48 -17.97
CA TYR A 284 22.06 1.17 -17.21
C TYR A 284 20.95 0.19 -16.81
N ALA A 285 20.54 0.23 -15.55
CA ALA A 285 19.37 -0.48 -15.06
C ALA A 285 18.14 0.43 -15.18
N THR A 286 17.06 -0.11 -15.75
CA THR A 286 15.75 0.56 -15.75
C THR A 286 15.15 0.51 -14.34
N LEU A 287 14.80 1.68 -13.81
CA LEU A 287 14.20 1.84 -12.49
C LEU A 287 12.68 2.03 -12.59
N LEU A 288 12.27 2.93 -13.49
CA LEU A 288 10.87 3.30 -13.71
C LEU A 288 10.56 3.33 -15.21
N GLU A 289 9.33 2.98 -15.58
CA GLU A 289 8.80 3.09 -16.94
C GLU A 289 7.42 3.76 -16.92
N TYR A 290 7.30 4.89 -17.61
CA TYR A 290 6.08 5.67 -17.75
C TYR A 290 5.47 5.44 -19.13
N SER A 291 4.16 5.65 -19.25
CA SER A 291 3.42 5.64 -20.53
C SER A 291 2.72 6.98 -20.72
N ILE A 292 2.91 7.62 -21.88
CA ILE A 292 2.51 9.00 -22.18
C ILE A 292 1.75 9.11 -23.51
#